data_AF-A0A2P2IEW1-F1
#
_entry.id   AF-A0A2P2IEW1-F1
#
_cell.length_a   1.000
_cell.length_b   1.000
_cell.length_c   1.000
_cell.angle_alpha   90.00
_cell.angle_beta   90.00
_cell.angle_gamma   90.00
#
_symmetry.space_group_name_H-M   'P 1'
#
loop_
_entity.id
_entity.type
_entity.pdbx_description
1 polymer ?
#
loop_
_entity_poly.entity_id
_entity_poly.type
_entity_poly.pdbx_seq_one_letter_code
_entity_poly.pdbx_strand_id
1 'polypeptide(L)'
;MPSSQIFAVNNSGRVFTLLTNEKKWQELEYLGIEFKKVSAHEMVVWALGGDHQIYVYVYGTTVPIRVCEEAYENQRWRPTEGFSHHLLPTDRAAFSSADGLTERTMMAVHLPTLAWQWEGPWAIHTTFSGQQLNSEGWTYALDFPRVYSASSCWSSCVRRRKWTR
;
A
#
# COMPACT_ATOMS: atom_id res chain seq x y z
N MET A 1 -15.97 -1.64 37.62
CA MET A 1 -15.87 -2.18 36.25
C MET A 1 -14.80 -1.37 35.51
N PRO A 2 -13.97 -1.98 34.66
CA PRO A 2 -13.06 -1.22 33.82
C PRO A 2 -13.87 -0.25 32.94
N SER A 3 -13.39 0.98 32.78
CA SER A 3 -14.01 1.96 31.89
C SER A 3 -13.93 1.48 30.45
N SER A 4 -15.03 1.57 29.73
CA SER A 4 -15.11 1.30 28.29
C SER A 4 -15.39 2.59 27.55
N GLN A 5 -15.09 2.60 26.25
CA GLN A 5 -15.23 3.78 25.40
C GLN A 5 -16.46 3.63 24.51
N ILE A 6 -17.31 4.66 24.50
CA ILE A 6 -18.50 4.75 23.66
C ILE A 6 -18.22 5.76 22.54
N PHE A 7 -18.73 5.48 21.34
CA PHE A 7 -18.62 6.36 20.18
C PHE A 7 -20.01 6.73 19.67
N ALA A 8 -20.16 7.98 19.25
CA ALA A 8 -21.39 8.49 18.63
C ALA A 8 -21.05 9.45 17.50
N VAL A 9 -21.97 9.57 16.53
CA VAL A 9 -21.91 10.57 15.47
C VAL A 9 -23.14 11.46 15.55
N ASN A 10 -22.95 12.77 15.41
CA ASN A 10 -24.05 13.74 15.41
C ASN A 10 -24.58 14.00 13.97
N ASN A 11 -25.58 14.87 13.85
CA ASN A 11 -26.18 15.23 12.56
C ASN A 11 -25.25 16.02 11.62
N SER A 12 -24.15 16.60 12.13
CA SER A 12 -23.13 17.27 11.32
C SER A 12 -21.99 16.34 10.91
N GLY A 13 -22.15 15.03 11.12
CA GLY A 13 -21.13 14.02 10.82
C GLY A 13 -19.90 14.05 11.72
N ARG A 14 -19.97 14.72 12.88
CA ARG A 14 -18.90 14.79 13.87
C ARG A 14 -18.92 13.60 14.82
N VAL A 15 -17.75 13.02 15.06
CA VAL A 15 -17.57 11.85 15.94
C VAL A 15 -17.18 12.30 17.34
N PHE A 16 -17.89 11.77 18.33
CA PHE A 16 -17.64 12.01 19.74
C PHE A 16 -17.34 10.71 20.47
N THR A 17 -16.53 10.81 21.52
CA THR A 17 -16.21 9.72 22.42
C THR A 17 -16.58 10.04 23.87
N LEU A 18 -16.98 9.02 24.63
CA LEU A 18 -17.28 9.10 26.05
C LEU A 18 -16.75 7.86 26.76
N LEU A 19 -15.93 8.04 27.78
CA LEU A 19 -15.58 6.96 28.70
C LEU A 19 -16.74 6.71 29.67
N THR A 20 -17.05 5.45 29.97
CA THR A 20 -18.20 5.09 30.83
C THR A 20 -18.13 5.58 32.27
N ASN A 21 -16.96 6.03 32.72
CA ASN A 21 -16.74 6.68 34.02
C ASN A 21 -16.73 8.22 33.96
N GLU A 22 -16.81 8.80 32.76
CA GLU A 22 -16.86 10.25 32.55
C GLU A 22 -18.30 10.73 32.31
N LYS A 23 -18.50 12.05 32.35
CA LYS A 23 -19.81 12.69 32.17
C LYS A 23 -19.89 13.62 30.96
N LYS A 24 -18.82 13.71 30.17
CA LYS A 24 -18.69 14.67 29.09
C LYS A 24 -18.21 13.98 27.82
N TRP A 25 -18.94 14.18 26.74
CA TRP A 25 -18.51 13.79 25.40
C TRP A 25 -17.36 14.68 24.94
N GLN A 26 -16.35 14.07 24.33
CA GLN A 26 -15.21 14.74 23.72
C GLN A 26 -15.25 14.52 22.21
N GLU A 27 -15.06 15.58 21.43
CA GLU A 27 -14.97 15.45 19.97
C GLU A 27 -13.64 14.79 19.59
N LEU A 28 -13.68 13.81 18.69
CA LEU A 28 -12.49 13.14 18.20
C LEU A 28 -11.84 14.01 17.12
N GLU A 29 -10.54 14.27 17.23
CA GLU A 29 -9.81 15.04 16.24
C GLU A 29 -9.46 14.17 15.04
N TYR A 30 -9.94 14.57 13.86
CA TYR A 30 -9.67 13.91 12.58
C TYR A 30 -9.64 14.93 11.44
N LEU A 31 -9.24 14.48 10.25
CA LEU A 31 -8.96 15.33 9.08
C LEU A 31 -10.23 15.78 8.31
N GLY A 32 -11.15 16.45 8.99
CA GLY A 32 -12.27 17.17 8.35
C GLY A 32 -13.27 16.31 7.57
N ILE A 33 -13.29 15.00 7.80
CA ILE A 33 -14.21 14.05 7.15
C ILE A 33 -15.52 13.96 7.94
N GLU A 34 -16.65 14.18 7.28
CA GLU A 34 -17.96 13.98 7.90
C GLU A 34 -18.38 12.50 7.80
N PHE A 35 -18.88 11.93 8.89
CA PHE A 35 -19.28 10.52 8.95
C PHE A 35 -20.80 10.35 9.05
N LYS A 36 -21.33 9.33 8.36
CA LYS A 36 -22.75 8.97 8.41
C LYS A 36 -23.07 7.98 9.53
N LYS A 37 -22.14 7.07 9.82
CA LYS A 37 -22.32 6.01 10.81
C LYS A 37 -20.98 5.58 11.38
N VAL A 38 -20.98 5.22 12.66
CA VAL A 38 -19.85 4.60 13.36
C VAL A 38 -20.28 3.29 14.00
N SER A 39 -19.36 2.32 14.09
CA SER A 39 -19.52 1.05 14.78
C SER A 39 -18.20 0.68 15.44
N ALA A 40 -18.23 0.42 16.75
CA ALA A 40 -17.02 0.12 17.52
C ALA A 40 -17.02 -1.32 18.03
N HIS A 41 -15.84 -1.94 18.05
CA HIS A 41 -15.57 -3.24 18.66
C HIS A 41 -14.17 -3.23 19.27
N GLU A 42 -14.08 -3.50 20.57
CA GLU A 42 -12.82 -3.54 21.35
C GLU A 42 -11.98 -2.26 21.25
N MET A 43 -10.97 -2.25 20.36
CA MET A 43 -10.00 -1.16 20.13
C MET A 43 -10.14 -0.56 18.73
N VAL A 44 -11.18 -0.94 17.98
CA VAL A 44 -11.37 -0.56 16.58
C VAL A 44 -12.72 0.12 16.41
N VAL A 45 -12.73 1.24 15.69
CA VAL A 45 -13.93 1.92 15.23
C VAL A 45 -13.95 1.93 13.71
N TRP A 46 -15.04 1.42 13.15
CA TRP A 46 -15.35 1.51 11.73
C TRP A 46 -16.31 2.67 11.51
N ALA A 47 -16.06 3.46 10.47
CA ALA A 47 -16.91 4.59 10.11
C ALA A 47 -17.21 4.61 8.61
N LEU A 48 -18.45 4.95 8.26
CA LEU A 48 -18.85 5.23 6.88
C LEU A 48 -18.79 6.73 6.65
N GLY A 49 -17.86 7.17 5.80
CA GLY A 49 -17.70 8.57 5.41
C GLY A 49 -18.85 9.07 4.54
N GLY A 50 -19.04 10.40 4.54
CA GLY A 50 -19.96 11.09 3.65
C GLY A 50 -19.62 10.88 2.16
N ASP A 51 -18.34 10.63 1.88
CA ASP A 51 -17.75 10.32 0.58
C ASP A 51 -17.94 8.85 0.14
N HIS A 52 -18.71 8.06 0.89
CA HIS A 52 -18.97 6.64 0.65
C HIS A 52 -17.77 5.71 0.85
N GLN A 53 -16.72 6.17 1.54
CA GLN A 53 -15.58 5.34 1.91
C GLN A 53 -15.71 4.78 3.34
N ILE A 54 -15.01 3.67 3.58
CA ILE A 54 -14.89 3.07 4.91
C ILE A 54 -13.59 3.53 5.54
N TYR A 55 -13.69 4.01 6.77
CA TYR A 55 -12.58 4.46 7.59
C TYR A 55 -12.44 3.57 8.82
N VAL A 56 -11.20 3.40 9.26
CA VAL A 56 -10.83 2.62 10.43
C VAL A 56 -10.01 3.48 11.36
N TYR A 57 -10.43 3.53 12.62
CA TYR A 57 -9.67 4.13 13.70
C TYR A 57 -9.33 3.05 14.72
N VAL A 58 -8.04 2.79 14.91
CA VAL A 58 -7.54 1.85 15.91
C VAL A 58 -6.90 2.66 17.04
N TYR A 59 -7.44 2.55 18.25
CA TYR A 59 -6.94 3.24 19.43
C TYR A 59 -6.27 2.27 20.40
N GLY A 60 -5.47 2.80 21.34
CA GLY A 60 -4.77 1.97 22.33
C GLY A 60 -3.55 1.22 21.78
N THR A 61 -3.18 1.44 20.52
CA THR A 61 -1.91 0.99 19.94
C THR A 61 -0.98 2.18 19.72
N THR A 62 0.31 2.01 19.98
CA THR A 62 1.36 2.97 19.63
C THR A 62 1.91 2.74 18.22
N VAL A 63 1.56 1.62 17.59
CA VAL A 63 2.03 1.25 16.25
C VAL A 63 1.05 1.80 15.22
N PRO A 64 1.48 2.74 14.35
CA PRO A 64 0.62 3.24 13.28
C PRO A 64 0.34 2.14 12.24
N ILE A 65 -0.81 2.24 11.59
CA ILE A 65 -1.17 1.37 10.48
C ILE A 65 -0.29 1.73 9.29
N ARG A 66 0.43 0.73 8.75
CA ARG A 66 1.27 0.88 7.56
C ARG A 66 0.80 -0.07 6.48
N VAL A 67 0.80 0.42 5.25
CA VAL A 67 0.57 -0.38 4.05
C VAL A 67 1.75 -0.11 3.14
N CYS A 68 2.40 -1.17 2.68
CA CYS A 68 3.50 -1.09 1.72
C CYS A 68 2.92 -1.00 0.31
N GLU A 69 3.23 0.08 -0.38
CA GLU A 69 2.92 0.23 -1.79
C GLU A 69 4.01 -0.42 -2.64
N GLU A 70 3.61 -1.13 -3.70
CA GLU A 70 4.54 -1.88 -4.54
C GLU A 70 4.32 -1.58 -6.01
N ALA A 71 5.42 -1.51 -6.77
CA ALA A 71 5.41 -1.48 -8.23
C ALA A 71 6.58 -2.30 -8.77
N TYR A 72 6.37 -3.04 -9.86
CA TYR A 72 7.42 -3.86 -10.48
C TYR A 72 7.83 -3.25 -11.80
N GLU A 73 9.09 -2.85 -11.90
CA GLU A 73 9.66 -2.35 -13.15
C GLU A 73 10.17 -3.52 -13.98
N ASN A 74 9.76 -3.59 -15.24
CA ASN A 74 10.03 -4.69 -16.15
C ASN A 74 10.93 -4.24 -17.31
N GLN A 75 11.91 -5.08 -17.65
CA GLN A 75 12.79 -4.90 -18.80
C GLN A 75 13.01 -6.21 -19.55
N ARG A 76 13.22 -6.11 -20.86
CA ARG A 76 13.53 -7.24 -21.74
C ARG A 76 14.94 -7.10 -22.30
N TRP A 77 15.65 -8.21 -22.37
CA TRP A 77 16.95 -8.30 -23.01
C TRP A 77 16.81 -8.34 -24.53
N ARG A 78 17.64 -7.56 -25.23
CA ARG A 78 17.79 -7.57 -26.69
C ARG A 78 19.28 -7.67 -27.04
N PRO A 79 19.66 -8.38 -28.12
CA PRO A 79 21.06 -8.52 -28.52
C PRO A 79 21.81 -7.21 -28.73
N THR A 80 21.11 -6.17 -29.19
CA THR A 80 21.71 -4.87 -29.55
C THR A 80 21.83 -3.90 -28.37
N GLU A 81 21.01 -4.06 -27.33
CA GLU A 81 20.85 -3.03 -26.27
C GLU A 81 20.99 -3.60 -24.85
N GLY A 82 21.03 -4.93 -24.70
CA GLY A 82 20.88 -5.57 -23.41
C GLY A 82 19.46 -5.39 -22.86
N PHE A 83 19.34 -5.30 -21.53
CA PHE A 83 18.05 -5.10 -20.88
C PHE A 83 17.56 -3.65 -21.01
N SER A 84 16.41 -3.46 -21.66
CA SER A 84 15.79 -2.14 -21.85
C SER A 84 14.27 -2.17 -21.66
N HIS A 85 13.65 -0.99 -21.65
CA HIS A 85 12.18 -0.83 -21.63
C HIS A 85 11.54 -1.02 -23.02
N HIS A 86 12.31 -1.41 -24.04
CA HIS A 86 11.78 -1.81 -25.33
C HIS A 86 11.15 -3.19 -25.21
N LEU A 87 9.90 -3.23 -24.78
CA LEU A 87 9.11 -4.43 -24.55
C LEU A 87 8.42 -4.91 -25.84
N LEU A 88 8.08 -6.20 -25.91
CA LEU A 88 7.24 -6.74 -26.98
C LEU A 88 5.76 -6.39 -26.72
N PRO A 89 4.90 -6.36 -27.75
CA PRO A 89 3.46 -6.14 -27.57
C PRO A 89 2.77 -7.13 -26.62
N THR A 90 3.34 -8.32 -26.45
CA THR A 90 2.84 -9.39 -25.58
C THR A 90 3.46 -9.38 -24.17
N ASP A 91 4.40 -8.48 -23.91
CA ASP A 91 5.07 -8.39 -22.61
C ASP A 91 4.18 -7.71 -21.56
N ARG A 92 4.65 -7.76 -20.29
CA ARG A 92 4.05 -6.97 -19.22
C ARG A 92 4.39 -5.50 -19.43
N ALA A 93 3.55 -4.61 -18.93
CA ALA A 93 3.81 -3.17 -18.95
C ALA A 93 5.16 -2.83 -18.29
N ALA A 94 5.78 -1.73 -18.69
CA ALA A 94 7.08 -1.29 -18.17
C ALA A 94 7.09 -1.16 -16.63
N PHE A 95 5.95 -0.80 -16.06
CA PHE A 95 5.68 -0.92 -14.63
C PHE A 95 4.36 -1.67 -14.42
N SER A 96 4.36 -2.67 -13.53
CA SER A 96 3.21 -3.53 -13.32
C SER A 96 2.95 -3.88 -11.85
N SER A 97 1.78 -4.45 -11.58
CA SER A 97 1.48 -5.22 -10.37
C SER A 97 2.38 -6.46 -10.23
N ALA A 98 2.37 -7.09 -9.05
CA ALA A 98 3.20 -8.25 -8.73
C ALA A 98 2.96 -9.47 -9.64
N ASP A 99 1.70 -9.67 -10.06
CA ASP A 99 1.28 -10.69 -11.03
C ASP A 99 1.57 -10.32 -12.50
N GLY A 100 1.94 -9.05 -12.75
CA GLY A 100 2.21 -8.51 -14.08
C GLY A 100 0.97 -8.23 -14.94
N LEU A 101 -0.24 -8.32 -14.39
CA LEU A 101 -1.48 -8.19 -15.17
C LEU A 101 -1.95 -6.74 -15.35
N THR A 102 -1.62 -5.88 -14.40
CA THR A 102 -2.09 -4.50 -14.36
C THR A 102 -0.91 -3.55 -14.51
N GLU A 103 -1.02 -2.57 -15.41
CA GLU A 103 -0.06 -1.48 -15.48
C GLU A 103 -0.14 -0.64 -14.20
N ARG A 104 1.01 -0.41 -13.56
CA ARG A 104 1.09 0.28 -12.27
C ARG A 104 2.35 1.13 -12.21
N THR A 105 2.28 2.32 -12.79
CA THR A 105 3.39 3.28 -12.75
C THR A 105 3.49 3.91 -11.35
N MET A 106 4.70 4.14 -10.87
CA MET A 106 4.95 4.76 -9.55
C MET A 106 4.31 6.16 -9.41
N MET A 107 4.14 6.88 -10.52
CA MET A 107 3.51 8.21 -10.55
C MET A 107 1.98 8.17 -10.48
N ALA A 108 1.35 7.07 -10.90
CA ALA A 108 -0.10 6.89 -10.83
C ALA A 108 -0.57 6.41 -9.44
N VAL A 109 0.35 6.06 -8.54
CA VAL A 109 0.02 5.65 -7.18
C VAL A 109 -0.19 6.89 -6.30
N HIS A 110 -1.45 7.12 -5.94
CA HIS A 110 -1.89 8.20 -5.07
C HIS A 110 -2.41 7.66 -3.73
N LEU A 111 -2.42 8.51 -2.71
CA LEU A 111 -2.99 8.16 -1.42
C LEU A 111 -4.50 7.97 -1.57
N PRO A 112 -5.10 6.92 -0.99
CA PRO A 112 -6.54 6.66 -1.12
C PRO A 112 -7.39 7.81 -0.57
N THR A 113 -6.94 8.42 0.52
CA THR A 113 -7.60 9.55 1.18
C THR A 113 -6.56 10.45 1.85
N LEU A 114 -7.01 11.62 2.34
CA LEU A 114 -6.19 12.54 3.13
C LEU A 114 -5.74 11.95 4.48
N ALA A 115 -6.31 10.82 4.92
CA ALA A 115 -5.95 10.16 6.17
C ALA A 115 -4.62 9.38 6.09
N TRP A 116 -4.04 9.27 4.90
CA TRP A 116 -2.75 8.63 4.69
C TRP A 116 -1.67 9.68 4.40
N GLN A 117 -0.43 9.30 4.69
CA GLN A 117 0.74 10.06 4.31
C GLN A 117 1.85 9.11 3.88
N TRP A 118 2.70 9.56 2.96
CA TRP A 118 3.89 8.80 2.59
C TRP A 118 4.93 8.89 3.70
N GLU A 119 5.49 7.76 4.12
CA GLU A 119 6.63 7.75 5.05
C GLU A 119 7.95 8.11 4.35
N GLY A 120 8.04 7.92 3.03
CA GLY A 120 9.23 8.23 2.26
C GLY A 120 9.03 8.18 0.75
N PRO A 121 10.10 8.39 -0.03
CA PRO A 121 10.09 8.18 -1.47
C PRO A 121 10.08 6.67 -1.80
N TRP A 122 9.83 6.35 -3.07
CA TRP A 122 10.02 4.99 -3.59
C TRP A 122 11.48 4.55 -3.42
N ALA A 123 11.66 3.32 -2.95
CA ALA A 123 12.96 2.68 -2.79
C ALA A 123 12.98 1.31 -3.48
N ILE A 124 14.16 0.88 -3.92
CA ILE A 124 14.35 -0.46 -4.49
C ILE A 124 14.34 -1.47 -3.35
N HIS A 125 13.50 -2.51 -3.50
CA HIS A 125 13.48 -3.63 -2.58
C HIS A 125 14.59 -4.62 -2.95
N THR A 126 15.57 -4.78 -2.06
CA THR A 126 16.80 -5.56 -2.33
C THR A 126 16.76 -6.97 -1.73
N THR A 127 15.59 -7.51 -1.42
CA THR A 127 15.47 -8.87 -0.87
C THR A 127 14.52 -9.70 -1.73
N PHE A 128 14.90 -10.93 -2.03
CA PHE A 128 14.11 -11.86 -2.82
C PHE A 128 14.21 -13.27 -2.24
N SER A 129 13.08 -13.84 -1.81
CA SER A 129 13.02 -15.18 -1.23
C SER A 129 14.04 -15.41 -0.09
N GLY A 130 14.25 -14.39 0.75
CA GLY A 130 15.22 -14.42 1.86
C GLY A 130 16.69 -14.19 1.46
N GLN A 131 17.00 -14.07 0.17
CA GLN A 131 18.33 -13.72 -0.33
C GLN A 131 18.45 -12.21 -0.57
N GLN A 132 19.60 -11.65 -0.21
CA GLN A 132 19.96 -10.27 -0.55
C GLN A 132 20.33 -10.16 -2.04
N LEU A 133 19.66 -9.25 -2.74
CA LEU A 133 19.96 -8.86 -4.12
C LEU A 133 21.09 -7.83 -4.16
N ASN A 134 21.58 -7.55 -5.37
CA ASN A 134 22.44 -6.40 -5.60
C ASN A 134 21.70 -5.07 -5.31
N SER A 135 22.46 -3.96 -5.27
CA SER A 135 21.90 -2.61 -5.03
C SER A 135 20.85 -2.18 -6.06
N GLU A 136 20.84 -2.80 -7.25
CA GLU A 136 19.86 -2.51 -8.30
C GLU A 136 18.54 -3.30 -8.15
N GLY A 137 18.51 -4.33 -7.30
CA GLY A 137 17.30 -5.11 -6.97
C GLY A 137 16.71 -5.91 -8.13
N TRP A 138 17.49 -6.22 -9.15
CA TRP A 138 17.00 -6.98 -10.30
C TRP A 138 16.83 -8.46 -9.98
N THR A 139 15.74 -9.02 -10.47
CA THR A 139 15.45 -10.45 -10.52
C THR A 139 15.22 -10.86 -11.98
N TYR A 140 15.56 -12.09 -12.34
CA TYR A 140 15.67 -12.52 -13.73
C TYR A 140 14.76 -13.71 -14.03
N ALA A 141 14.24 -13.80 -15.24
CA ALA A 141 13.48 -14.96 -15.69
C ALA A 141 13.73 -15.25 -17.17
N LEU A 142 13.36 -16.45 -17.61
CA LEU A 142 13.40 -16.84 -19.01
C LEU A 142 12.42 -16.01 -19.86
N ASP A 143 11.21 -15.75 -19.36
CA ASP A 143 10.19 -14.98 -20.06
C ASP A 143 9.10 -14.46 -19.10
N PHE A 144 8.24 -13.55 -19.57
CA PHE A 144 7.06 -13.10 -18.82
C PHE A 144 5.86 -14.05 -18.99
N PRO A 145 5.07 -14.35 -17.94
CA PRO A 145 5.45 -14.48 -16.54
C PRO A 145 6.06 -15.88 -16.28
N ARG A 146 7.24 -15.94 -15.66
CA ARG A 146 7.82 -17.19 -15.17
C ARG A 146 8.41 -17.00 -13.77
N VAL A 147 8.94 -18.08 -13.20
CA VAL A 147 9.68 -18.07 -11.94
C VAL A 147 10.92 -17.19 -12.08
N TYR A 148 11.08 -16.24 -11.16
CA TYR A 148 12.22 -15.34 -11.12
C TYR A 148 13.34 -15.89 -10.23
N SER A 149 14.58 -15.61 -10.58
CA SER A 149 15.79 -15.91 -9.81
C SER A 149 16.55 -14.63 -9.43
N ALA A 150 17.30 -14.70 -8.33
CA ALA A 150 18.14 -13.58 -7.87
C ALA A 150 19.33 -13.31 -8.81
N SER A 151 19.87 -14.35 -9.45
CA SER A 151 20.98 -14.25 -10.40
C SER A 151 20.49 -14.36 -11.84
N SER A 152 21.14 -13.62 -12.75
CA SER A 152 20.95 -13.79 -14.19
C SER A 152 21.70 -15.02 -14.67
N CYS A 153 21.12 -15.74 -15.62
CA CYS A 153 21.79 -16.77 -16.40
C CYS A 153 21.76 -16.41 -17.89
N TRP A 154 22.48 -17.17 -18.71
CA TRP A 154 22.55 -16.95 -20.17
C TRP A 154 21.18 -16.99 -20.86
N SER A 155 20.20 -17.71 -20.29
CA SER A 155 18.84 -17.81 -20.81
C SER A 155 17.87 -16.80 -20.19
N SER A 156 18.35 -15.84 -19.39
CA SER A 156 17.50 -14.79 -18.83
C SER A 156 17.18 -13.73 -19.87
N CYS A 157 15.97 -13.77 -20.43
CA CYS A 157 15.52 -12.81 -21.44
C CYS A 157 14.72 -11.65 -20.86
N VAL A 158 14.29 -11.74 -19.59
CA VAL A 158 13.55 -10.68 -18.91
C VAL A 158 14.08 -10.47 -17.50
N ARG A 159 13.95 -9.24 -17.00
CA ARG A 159 14.22 -8.91 -15.62
C ARG A 159 13.16 -7.99 -15.06
N ARG A 160 12.97 -8.05 -13.75
CA ARG A 160 12.15 -7.09 -13.02
C ARG A 160 12.78 -6.69 -11.69
N ARG A 161 12.54 -5.46 -11.25
CA ARG A 161 12.87 -5.01 -9.89
C ARG A 161 11.64 -4.49 -9.18
N LYS A 162 11.58 -4.73 -7.88
CA LYS A 162 10.49 -4.31 -7.01
C LYS A 162 10.81 -2.95 -6.40
N TRP A 163 9.92 -2.00 -6.58
CA TRP A 163 9.90 -0.73 -5.88
C TRP A 163 8.89 -0.80 -4.74
N THR A 164 9.25 -0.24 -3.59
CA THR A 164 8.39 -0.15 -2.41
C THR A 164 8.35 1.27 -1.88
N ARG A 165 7.20 1.68 -1.34
CA ARG A 165 7.02 2.95 -0.63
C ARG A 165 6.06 2.79 0.53
#